data_AF-A0AAX0RQ92-F1
#
_entry.id   AF-A0AAX0RQ92-F1
#
_cell.length_a   1.000
_cell.length_b   1.000
_cell.length_c   1.000
_cell.angle_alpha   90.00
_cell.angle_beta   90.00
_cell.angle_gamma   90.00
#
_symmetry.space_group_name_H-M   'P 1'
#
loop_
_entity.id
_entity.type
_entity.pdbx_description
1 polymer ?
#
loop_
_entity_poly.entity_id
_entity_poly.type
_entity_poly.pdbx_seq_one_letter_code
_entity_poly.pdbx_strand_id
1 'polypeptide(L)'
;MIYLGILGTAAIGFLIKGAYKTSLAKMDFVISIITWVGLFGYITKTSILTPLVWKFVFVGSLLWDIIFSFISKDYNSDKKAEELPDSISKLLTAITLVVCLGPLYYGLFKYAF
;
A
#
# COMPACT_ATOMS: atom_id res chain seq x y z
N MET A 1 4.16 -5.81 15.07
CA MET A 1 5.40 -6.53 14.69
C MET A 1 5.14 -7.59 13.62
N ILE A 2 4.32 -8.61 13.88
CA ILE A 2 4.04 -9.71 12.91
C ILE A 2 3.45 -9.18 11.58
N TYR A 3 2.53 -8.21 11.64
CA TYR A 3 1.90 -7.61 10.46
C TYR A 3 2.89 -6.94 9.47
N LEU A 4 3.84 -6.16 10.00
CA LEU A 4 4.87 -5.49 9.19
C LEU A 4 5.83 -6.48 8.53
N GLY A 5 6.14 -7.60 9.20
CA GLY A 5 6.94 -8.67 8.62
C GLY A 5 6.24 -9.38 7.46
N ILE A 6 4.94 -9.62 7.57
CA ILE A 6 4.14 -10.24 6.50
C ILE A 6 4.04 -9.29 5.30
N LEU A 7 3.71 -8.02 5.53
CA LEU A 7 3.68 -7.01 4.46
C LEU A 7 5.08 -6.88 3.82
N GLY A 8 6.14 -6.85 4.64
CA GLY A 8 7.56 -6.89 4.27
C GLY A 8 7.88 -7.96 3.26
N THR A 9 7.60 -9.19 3.65
CA THR A 9 7.94 -10.37 2.87
C THR A 9 7.11 -10.43 1.59
N ALA A 10 5.84 -10.01 1.63
CA ALA A 10 5.00 -9.91 0.43
C ALA A 10 5.54 -8.86 -0.57
N ALA A 11 5.91 -7.67 -0.11
CA ALA A 11 6.45 -6.62 -0.97
C ALA A 11 7.80 -7.01 -1.61
N ILE A 12 8.69 -7.64 -0.83
CA ILE A 12 9.96 -8.18 -1.34
C ILE A 12 9.68 -9.32 -2.34
N GLY A 13 8.71 -10.18 -2.07
CA GLY A 13 8.27 -11.24 -2.98
C GLY A 13 7.77 -10.68 -4.32
N PHE A 14 6.95 -9.62 -4.29
CA PHE A 14 6.54 -8.90 -5.51
C PHE A 14 7.72 -8.25 -6.24
N LEU A 15 8.72 -7.78 -5.51
CA LEU A 15 9.92 -7.17 -6.06
C LEU A 15 10.80 -8.17 -6.80
N ILE A 16 11.04 -9.35 -6.20
CA ILE A 16 11.83 -10.43 -6.78
C ILE A 16 11.12 -11.05 -8.00
N LYS A 17 9.78 -11.09 -8.01
CA LYS A 17 8.99 -11.64 -9.13
C LYS A 17 8.97 -10.75 -10.40
N GLY A 18 9.61 -9.58 -10.37
CA GLY A 18 9.71 -8.70 -11.54
C GLY A 18 8.44 -7.92 -11.88
N ALA A 19 7.51 -7.77 -10.93
CA ALA A 19 6.25 -7.05 -11.12
C ALA A 19 6.45 -5.53 -11.34
N TYR A 20 7.60 -4.97 -10.96
CA TYR A 20 7.94 -3.55 -11.10
C TYR A 20 8.59 -3.17 -12.44
N LYS A 21 8.11 -3.74 -13.55
CA LYS A 21 8.61 -3.35 -14.90
C LYS A 21 8.21 -1.93 -15.30
N THR A 22 7.10 -1.43 -14.77
CA THR A 22 6.52 -0.13 -15.13
C THR A 22 6.92 0.95 -14.12
N SER A 23 7.29 2.15 -14.58
CA SER A 23 7.68 3.28 -13.69
C SER A 23 6.62 3.61 -12.64
N LEU A 24 5.33 3.43 -12.96
CA LEU A 24 4.22 3.62 -12.02
C LEU A 24 4.28 2.67 -10.82
N ALA A 25 4.59 1.39 -11.04
CA ALA A 25 4.68 0.42 -9.98
C ALA A 25 5.91 0.68 -9.07
N LYS A 26 7.03 1.16 -9.64
CA LYS A 26 8.20 1.57 -8.84
C LYS A 26 7.87 2.73 -7.91
N MET A 27 7.09 3.70 -8.40
CA MET A 27 6.65 4.84 -7.60
C MET A 27 5.71 4.41 -6.47
N ASP A 28 4.77 3.53 -6.75
CA ASP A 28 3.90 2.89 -5.75
C ASP A 28 4.71 2.18 -4.64
N PHE A 29 5.74 1.43 -5.02
CA PHE A 29 6.63 0.77 -4.07
C PHE A 29 7.37 1.76 -3.15
N VAL A 30 7.87 2.88 -3.69
CA VAL A 30 8.53 3.91 -2.89
C VAL A 30 7.55 4.54 -1.89
N ILE A 31 6.33 4.84 -2.32
CA ILE A 31 5.28 5.39 -1.45
C ILE A 31 4.91 4.38 -0.36
N SER A 32 4.83 3.09 -0.70
CA SER A 32 4.61 2.01 0.26
C SER A 32 5.73 1.92 1.31
N ILE A 33 7.01 2.04 0.92
CA ILE A 33 8.13 2.09 1.87
C ILE A 33 7.98 3.28 2.83
N ILE A 34 7.64 4.46 2.31
CA ILE A 34 7.50 5.68 3.13
C ILE A 34 6.38 5.50 4.17
N THR A 35 5.23 4.95 3.78
CA THR A 35 4.13 4.70 4.72
C THR A 35 4.51 3.67 5.78
N TRP A 36 5.33 2.68 5.45
CA TRP A 36 5.84 1.72 6.42
C TRP A 36 6.83 2.34 7.40
N VAL A 37 7.68 3.25 6.94
CA VAL A 37 8.56 4.02 7.84
C VAL A 37 7.70 4.81 8.85
N GLY A 38 6.58 5.36 8.41
CA GLY A 38 5.64 6.04 9.30
C GLY A 38 4.96 5.10 10.30
N LEU A 39 4.50 3.94 9.83
CA LEU A 39 3.94 2.91 10.70
C LEU A 39 4.98 2.37 11.69
N PHE A 40 6.24 2.26 11.28
CA PHE A 40 7.34 1.88 12.15
C PHE A 40 7.57 2.93 13.24
N GLY A 41 7.64 4.22 12.86
CA GLY A 41 7.75 5.33 13.80
C GLY A 41 6.60 5.37 14.81
N TYR A 42 5.38 5.05 14.37
CA TYR A 42 4.22 4.90 15.25
C TYR A 42 4.42 3.80 16.29
N ILE A 43 4.82 2.59 15.86
CA ILE A 43 4.98 1.43 16.74
C ILE A 43 6.14 1.63 17.72
N THR A 44 7.25 2.20 17.26
CA THR A 44 8.42 2.46 18.11
C THR A 44 8.28 3.73 18.94
N LYS A 45 7.14 4.45 18.83
CA LYS A 45 6.90 5.75 19.47
C LYS A 45 8.06 6.74 19.24
N THR A 46 8.74 6.60 18.11
CA THR A 46 9.91 7.41 17.76
C THR A 46 9.46 8.51 16.82
N SER A 47 9.80 9.76 17.12
CA SER A 47 9.55 10.87 16.21
C SER A 47 10.65 10.87 15.13
N ILE A 48 10.38 10.23 14.00
CA ILE A 48 11.32 10.15 12.86
C ILE A 48 11.34 11.48 12.10
N LEU A 49 10.15 12.03 11.87
CA LEU A 49 9.92 13.29 11.16
C LEU A 49 8.83 14.08 11.89
N THR A 50 8.65 15.35 11.52
CA THR A 50 7.62 16.19 12.12
C THR A 50 6.21 15.66 11.80
N PRO A 51 5.24 15.80 12.72
CA PRO A 51 3.86 15.36 12.48
C PRO A 51 3.24 15.99 11.22
N LEU A 52 3.66 17.21 10.87
CA LEU A 52 3.20 17.90 9.67
C LEU A 52 3.60 17.16 8.38
N VAL A 53 4.82 16.61 8.32
CA VAL A 53 5.26 15.79 7.17
C VAL A 53 4.41 14.52 7.08
N TRP A 54 4.12 13.87 8.21
CA TRP A 54 3.29 12.67 8.22
C TRP A 54 1.83 12.92 7.80
N LYS A 55 1.29 14.10 8.05
CA LYS A 55 -0.02 14.51 7.51
C LYS A 55 -0.01 14.58 5.99
N PHE A 56 1.04 15.18 5.40
CA PHE A 56 1.19 15.21 3.95
C PHE A 56 1.43 13.83 3.36
N VAL A 57 2.24 12.99 4.02
CA VAL A 57 2.46 11.61 3.60
C VAL A 57 1.15 10.82 3.65
N PHE A 58 0.36 10.95 4.71
CA PHE A 58 -0.93 10.26 4.85
C PHE A 58 -1.90 10.64 3.72
N VAL A 59 -2.11 11.94 3.48
CA VAL A 59 -3.03 12.39 2.44
C VAL A 59 -2.50 12.04 1.05
N GLY A 60 -1.20 12.24 0.82
CA GLY A 60 -0.55 11.99 -0.47
C GLY A 60 -0.54 10.51 -0.84
N SER A 61 -0.20 9.62 0.11
CA SER A 61 -0.19 8.19 -0.14
C SER A 61 -1.60 7.64 -0.30
N LEU A 62 -2.57 8.13 0.48
CA LEU A 62 -3.96 7.68 0.36
C LEU A 62 -4.56 8.04 -0.99
N LEU A 63 -4.32 9.28 -1.45
CA LEU A 63 -4.72 9.70 -2.80
C LEU A 63 -3.99 8.89 -3.88
N TRP A 64 -2.70 8.61 -3.68
CA TRP A 64 -1.94 7.79 -4.61
C TRP A 64 -2.49 6.37 -4.70
N ASP A 65 -2.78 5.70 -3.59
CA ASP A 65 -3.32 4.33 -3.57
C ASP A 65 -4.67 4.25 -4.27
N ILE A 66 -5.53 5.27 -4.12
CA ILE A 66 -6.79 5.36 -4.85
C ILE A 66 -6.51 5.47 -6.36
N ILE A 67 -5.68 6.41 -6.79
CA ILE A 67 -5.35 6.64 -8.20
C ILE A 67 -4.69 5.38 -8.81
N PHE A 68 -3.74 4.79 -8.11
CA PHE A 68 -3.02 3.60 -8.54
C PHE A 68 -3.94 2.38 -8.62
N SER A 69 -4.90 2.23 -7.70
CA SER A 69 -5.92 1.18 -7.75
C SER A 69 -6.82 1.32 -8.98
N PHE A 70 -7.22 2.55 -9.34
CA PHE A 70 -7.99 2.81 -10.56
C PHE A 70 -7.18 2.53 -11.83
N ILE A 71 -5.91 2.98 -11.91
CA ILE A 71 -5.04 2.79 -13.07
C ILE A 71 -4.61 1.33 -13.24
N SER A 72 -4.28 0.64 -12.15
CA SER A 72 -3.85 -0.76 -12.18
C SER A 72 -4.98 -1.72 -12.54
N LYS A 73 -6.24 -1.32 -12.37
CA LYS A 73 -7.42 -2.06 -12.83
C LYS A 73 -7.49 -2.12 -14.35
N ASP A 74 -7.06 -1.06 -15.02
CA ASP A 74 -6.97 -1.00 -16.48
C ASP A 74 -5.80 -1.87 -16.99
N TYR A 75 -4.67 -1.86 -16.26
CA TYR A 75 -3.46 -2.63 -16.61
C TYR A 75 -3.57 -4.15 -16.37
N ASN A 76 -4.35 -4.59 -15.37
CA ASN A 76 -4.56 -6.02 -15.08
C ASN A 76 -5.71 -6.67 -15.86
N SER A 77 -6.46 -5.91 -16.66
CA SER A 77 -7.49 -6.48 -17.54
C SER A 77 -6.91 -7.42 -18.61
N ASP A 78 -5.61 -7.30 -18.91
CA ASP A 78 -4.97 -8.03 -20.01
C ASP A 78 -4.14 -9.27 -19.59
N LYS A 79 -3.91 -9.50 -18.29
CA LYS A 79 -3.03 -10.59 -17.83
C LYS A 79 -3.65 -11.41 -16.70
N LYS A 80 -4.57 -12.30 -17.12
CA LYS A 80 -4.85 -13.64 -16.56
C LYS A 80 -4.89 -13.75 -15.03
N ALA A 81 -6.05 -14.11 -14.48
CA ALA A 81 -6.26 -15.49 -13.97
C ALA A 81 -7.65 -15.66 -13.33
N GLU A 82 -8.36 -16.68 -13.82
CA GLU A 82 -9.34 -17.51 -13.12
C GLU A 82 -10.72 -16.91 -12.78
N GLU A 83 -11.68 -17.17 -13.68
CA GLU A 83 -13.02 -17.75 -13.43
C GLU A 83 -13.98 -17.11 -12.40
N LEU A 84 -13.66 -15.94 -11.86
CA LEU A 84 -14.53 -15.25 -10.90
C LEU A 84 -15.33 -14.13 -11.57
N PRO A 85 -16.64 -14.00 -11.29
CA PRO A 85 -17.45 -12.88 -11.76
C PRO A 85 -16.79 -11.54 -11.40
N ASP A 86 -16.86 -10.56 -12.31
CA ASP A 86 -16.27 -9.23 -12.13
C ASP A 86 -16.58 -8.59 -10.77
N SER A 87 -17.79 -8.83 -10.24
CA SER A 87 -18.23 -8.34 -8.93
C SER A 87 -17.44 -8.96 -7.77
N ILE A 88 -17.10 -10.25 -7.85
CA ILE A 88 -16.37 -10.97 -6.80
C ILE A 88 -14.88 -10.60 -6.85
N SER A 89 -14.28 -10.49 -8.04
CA SER A 89 -12.90 -10.02 -8.19
C SER A 89 -12.72 -8.59 -7.67
N LYS A 90 -13.67 -7.68 -7.98
CA LYS A 90 -13.69 -6.31 -7.43
C LYS A 90 -13.84 -6.31 -5.91
N LEU A 91 -14.74 -7.14 -5.36
CA LEU A 91 -14.95 -7.25 -3.93
C LEU A 91 -13.72 -7.79 -3.22
N LEU A 92 -13.10 -8.84 -3.75
CA LEU A 92 -11.90 -9.45 -3.18
C LEU A 92 -10.74 -8.45 -3.18
N THR A 93 -10.53 -7.74 -4.30
CA THR A 93 -9.53 -6.68 -4.40
C THR A 93 -9.79 -5.59 -3.36
N ALA A 94 -11.03 -5.12 -3.23
CA ALA A 94 -11.40 -4.11 -2.23
C ALA A 94 -11.18 -4.59 -0.79
N ILE A 95 -11.54 -5.84 -0.47
CA ILE A 95 -11.31 -6.45 0.84
C ILE A 95 -9.80 -6.53 1.13
N THR A 96 -9.00 -7.04 0.20
CA THR A 96 -7.55 -7.11 0.36
C THR A 96 -6.94 -5.73 0.57
N LEU A 97 -7.43 -4.73 -0.17
CA LEU A 97 -7.00 -3.34 -0.05
C LEU A 97 -7.36 -2.78 1.33
N VAL A 98 -8.58 -2.99 1.83
CA VAL A 98 -8.98 -2.55 3.18
C VAL A 98 -8.23 -3.29 4.29
N VAL A 99 -7.99 -4.59 4.16
CA VAL A 99 -7.31 -5.39 5.20
C VAL A 99 -5.79 -5.12 5.22
N CYS A 100 -5.16 -4.92 4.06
CA CYS A 100 -3.73 -4.60 3.96
C CYS A 100 -3.41 -3.11 4.16
N LEU A 101 -4.31 -2.20 3.78
CA LEU A 101 -4.07 -0.76 3.92
C LEU A 101 -4.75 -0.19 5.18
N GLY A 102 -5.85 -0.76 5.65
CA GLY A 102 -6.60 -0.26 6.80
C GLY A 102 -5.74 -0.09 8.07
N PRO A 103 -5.07 -1.16 8.56
CA PRO A 103 -4.19 -1.05 9.72
C PRO A 103 -3.00 -0.10 9.50
N LEU A 104 -2.49 -0.04 8.27
CA LEU A 104 -1.36 0.80 7.89
C LEU A 104 -1.74 2.29 7.92
N TYR A 105 -2.85 2.67 7.28
CA TYR A 105 -3.38 4.04 7.32
C TYR A 105 -3.90 4.43 8.70
N TYR A 106 -4.45 3.49 9.46
CA TYR A 106 -4.84 3.75 10.84
C TYR A 106 -3.63 4.12 11.71
N GLY A 107 -2.53 3.36 11.62
CA GLY A 107 -1.30 3.67 12.33
C GLY A 107 -0.67 4.97 11.87
N LEU A 108 -0.67 5.23 10.55
CA LEU A 108 -0.16 6.47 9.97
C LEU A 108 -0.99 7.69 10.40
N PHE A 109 -2.31 7.56 10.47
CA PHE A 109 -3.21 8.59 10.97
C PHE A 109 -2.93 8.92 12.43
N LYS A 110 -2.81 7.91 13.29
CA LYS A 110 -2.45 8.05 14.72
C LYS A 110 -1.05 8.60 14.96
N TYR A 111 -0.18 8.55 13.96
CA TYR A 111 1.17 9.09 14.02
C TYR A 111 1.24 10.54 13.52
N ALA A 112 0.38 10.87 12.55
CA ALA A 112 0.27 12.21 11.98
C ALA A 112 -0.59 13.17 12.83
N PHE A 113 -1.59 12.66 13.55
CA PHE A 113 -2.55 13.41 14.37
C PHE A 113 -2.60 12.89 15.81
#